data_AF-A0A7Y3KJU1-F1
#
_entry.id   AF-A0A7Y3KJU1-F1
#
_cell.length_a   1.000
_cell.length_b   1.000
_cell.length_c   1.000
_cell.angle_alpha   90.00
_cell.angle_beta   90.00
_cell.angle_gamma   90.00
#
_symmetry.space_group_name_H-M   'P 1'
#
loop_
_entity.id
_entity.type
_entity.pdbx_description
1 polymer ?
#
loop_
_entity_poly.entity_id
_entity_poly.type
_entity_poly.pdbx_seq_one_letter_code
_entity_poly.pdbx_strand_id
1 'polypeptide(L)'
;MNESSPVPNVSVNVSININNNAYSGLKTVGNVVYLTNVGNRGILVYRFSASGSQQIVAFDRTCPYDLPDNGGIVFSQYNNTAVCQDCSSTYDLTNGNVVSGPSAIGIKQYNVSFNASTGAVTITN
;
A
#
# COMPACT_ATOMS: atom_id res chain seq x y z
N MET A 1 12.49 -22.49 1.97
CA MET A 1 13.79 -21.80 2.14
C MET A 1 13.53 -20.32 1.86
N ASN A 2 13.53 -19.49 2.91
CA ASN A 2 13.37 -18.03 2.94
C ASN A 2 12.34 -17.38 1.99
N GLU A 3 11.07 -17.36 2.40
CA GLU A 3 10.05 -16.43 1.88
C GLU A 3 10.24 -14.99 2.41
N SER A 4 11.49 -14.50 2.42
CA SER A 4 11.70 -13.06 2.59
C SER A 4 11.33 -12.42 1.28
N SER A 5 10.25 -11.63 1.27
CA SER A 5 9.93 -10.75 0.15
C SER A 5 11.22 -10.11 -0.34
N PRO A 6 11.57 -10.20 -1.64
CA PRO A 6 12.82 -9.66 -2.15
C PRO A 6 12.89 -8.13 -2.04
N VAL A 7 11.76 -7.48 -1.74
CA VAL A 7 11.65 -6.03 -1.50
C VAL A 7 12.53 -5.64 -0.31
N PRO A 8 13.45 -4.67 -0.46
CA PRO A 8 14.31 -4.22 0.64
C PRO A 8 13.47 -3.76 1.83
N ASN A 9 13.78 -4.24 3.03
CA ASN A 9 13.12 -3.81 4.25
C ASN A 9 13.59 -2.41 4.64
N VAL A 10 12.86 -1.38 4.22
CA VAL A 10 13.09 -0.01 4.67
C VAL A 10 12.35 0.24 5.97
N SER A 11 13.02 0.84 6.95
CA SER A 11 12.38 1.31 8.17
C SER A 11 11.43 2.47 7.81
N VAL A 12 10.14 2.22 7.94
CA VAL A 12 9.09 3.22 7.71
C VAL A 12 8.51 3.58 9.06
N ASN A 13 8.46 4.87 9.37
CA ASN A 13 7.74 5.41 10.51
C ASN A 13 7.23 6.79 10.14
N VAL A 14 6.00 6.86 9.63
CA VAL A 14 5.38 8.13 9.24
C VAL A 14 3.97 8.25 9.77
N SER A 15 3.64 9.46 10.22
CA SER A 15 2.29 9.81 10.62
C SER A 15 1.74 10.90 9.70
N ILE A 16 0.62 10.59 9.06
CA ILE A 16 -0.14 11.52 8.23
C ILE A 16 -1.48 11.81 8.91
N ASN A 17 -2.15 12.89 8.54
CA ASN A 17 -3.47 13.20 9.07
C ASN A 17 -4.46 13.37 7.93
N ILE A 18 -5.54 12.59 7.92
CA ILE A 18 -6.57 12.65 6.86
C ILE A 18 -7.25 14.03 6.79
N ASN A 19 -7.18 14.82 7.86
CA ASN A 19 -7.70 16.18 7.89
C ASN A 19 -6.86 17.17 7.07
N ASN A 20 -5.60 16.84 6.76
CA ASN A 20 -4.77 17.65 5.90
C ASN A 20 -5.26 17.53 4.44
N ASN A 21 -5.27 18.64 3.71
CA ASN A 21 -5.74 18.69 2.33
C ASN A 21 -4.98 17.71 1.42
N ALA A 22 -3.67 17.51 1.68
CA ALA A 22 -2.82 16.57 0.94
C ALA A 22 -3.25 15.09 1.09
N TYR A 23 -4.00 14.74 2.15
CA TYR A 23 -4.42 13.37 2.46
C TYR A 23 -5.95 13.22 2.53
N SER A 24 -6.67 14.23 2.05
CA SER A 24 -8.13 14.27 2.02
C SER A 24 -8.75 13.09 1.27
N GLY A 25 -8.02 12.49 0.33
CA GLY A 25 -8.42 11.25 -0.35
C GLY A 25 -8.77 10.12 0.63
N LEU A 26 -8.05 9.98 1.75
CA LEU A 26 -8.32 8.94 2.76
C LEU A 26 -9.60 9.17 3.57
N LYS A 27 -10.26 10.32 3.45
CA LYS A 27 -11.57 10.56 4.08
C LYS A 27 -12.68 9.75 3.42
N THR A 28 -12.51 9.41 2.14
CA THR A 28 -13.49 8.65 1.37
C THR A 28 -13.04 7.20 1.26
N VAL A 29 -13.96 6.27 1.53
CA VAL A 29 -13.71 4.83 1.33
C VAL A 29 -13.54 4.54 -0.15
N GLY A 30 -12.60 3.66 -0.50
CA GLY A 30 -12.29 3.36 -1.89
C GLY A 30 -11.26 4.28 -2.53
N ASN A 31 -10.85 5.35 -1.83
CA ASN A 31 -9.77 6.21 -2.29
C ASN A 31 -8.40 5.78 -1.77
N VAL A 32 -7.39 6.24 -2.48
CA VAL A 32 -5.98 5.95 -2.24
C VAL A 32 -5.18 7.24 -2.11
N VAL A 33 -4.13 7.22 -1.32
CA VAL A 33 -3.13 8.27 -1.21
C VAL A 33 -1.75 7.64 -1.41
N TYR A 34 -0.92 8.34 -2.17
CA TYR A 34 0.44 7.92 -2.44
C TYR A 34 1.41 8.74 -1.59
N LEU A 35 2.21 8.07 -0.78
CA LEU A 35 3.29 8.67 -0.02
C LEU A 35 4.60 8.40 -0.76
N THR A 36 5.06 9.33 -1.58
CA THR A 36 6.27 9.17 -2.40
C THR A 36 7.58 9.37 -1.64
N ASN A 37 7.53 9.94 -0.43
CA ASN A 37 8.72 10.29 0.36
C ASN A 37 9.14 9.20 1.39
N VAL A 38 8.54 8.00 1.32
CA VAL A 38 8.66 6.96 2.35
C VAL A 38 8.70 5.57 1.72
N GLY A 39 9.32 4.60 2.40
CA GLY A 39 9.52 3.25 1.85
C GLY A 39 10.60 3.24 0.77
N ASN A 40 10.55 2.28 -0.15
CA ASN A 40 11.53 2.18 -1.24
C ASN A 40 11.22 3.14 -2.40
N ARG A 41 10.04 2.99 -3.02
CA ARG A 41 9.56 3.84 -4.15
C ARG A 41 8.29 4.64 -3.79
N GLY A 42 7.89 4.57 -2.52
CA GLY A 42 6.65 5.11 -2.03
C GLY A 42 5.73 4.05 -1.45
N ILE A 43 4.77 4.51 -0.66
CA ILE A 43 3.74 3.69 -0.03
C ILE A 43 2.38 4.07 -0.61
N LEU A 44 1.60 3.06 -0.97
CA LEU A 44 0.21 3.19 -1.37
C LEU A 44 -0.66 2.98 -0.13
N VAL A 45 -1.36 4.02 0.30
CA VAL A 45 -2.27 3.98 1.45
C VAL A 45 -3.70 3.98 0.93
N TYR A 46 -4.44 2.91 1.21
CA TYR A 46 -5.79 2.71 0.71
C TYR A 46 -6.81 2.67 1.85
N ARG A 47 -7.92 3.40 1.70
CA ARG A 47 -9.03 3.40 2.67
C ARG A 47 -10.01 2.27 2.32
N PHE A 48 -9.81 1.12 2.96
CA PHE A 48 -10.64 -0.07 2.76
C PHE A 48 -12.07 0.10 3.29
N SER A 49 -12.25 0.69 4.47
CA SER A 49 -13.57 0.85 5.09
C SER A 49 -13.70 2.13 5.90
N ALA A 50 -14.93 2.65 6.03
CA ALA A 50 -15.24 3.77 6.91
C ALA A 50 -15.21 3.33 8.38
N SER A 51 -15.53 2.07 8.66
CA SER A 51 -15.75 1.52 10.00
C SER A 51 -15.11 0.13 10.14
N GLY A 52 -14.56 -0.18 11.32
CA GLY A 52 -13.95 -1.50 11.62
C GLY A 52 -12.47 -1.39 12.00
N SER A 53 -11.82 -2.55 12.19
CA SER A 53 -10.42 -2.62 12.63
C SER A 53 -9.41 -2.45 11.49
N GLN A 54 -9.77 -2.83 10.25
CA GLN A 54 -8.99 -2.61 9.03
C GLN A 54 -9.63 -1.52 8.17
N GLN A 55 -9.64 -0.29 8.68
CA GLN A 55 -10.16 0.85 7.93
C GLN A 55 -9.18 1.34 6.85
N ILE A 56 -7.88 1.29 7.14
CA ILE A 56 -6.81 1.74 6.26
C ILE A 56 -5.75 0.65 6.18
N VAL A 57 -5.25 0.44 4.97
CA VAL A 57 -4.17 -0.48 4.66
C VAL A 57 -3.09 0.29 3.92
N ALA A 58 -1.82 -0.11 4.09
CA ALA A 58 -0.70 0.50 3.42
C ALA A 58 0.21 -0.57 2.83
N PHE A 59 0.63 -0.39 1.57
CA PHE A 59 1.47 -1.33 0.85
C PHE A 59 2.63 -0.63 0.18
N ASP A 60 3.76 -1.33 0.05
CA ASP A 60 4.89 -0.84 -0.73
C ASP A 60 4.56 -0.86 -2.22
N ARG A 61 4.98 0.19 -2.93
CA ARG A 61 4.78 0.30 -4.38
C ARG A 61 5.81 -0.48 -5.19
N THR A 62 6.75 -1.15 -4.54
CA THR A 62 7.81 -1.91 -5.19
C THR A 62 7.32 -3.31 -5.54
N CYS A 63 7.36 -3.65 -6.84
CA CYS A 63 7.04 -4.99 -7.31
C CYS A 63 8.08 -6.01 -6.79
N PRO A 64 7.68 -7.08 -6.08
CA PRO A 64 8.61 -8.10 -5.61
C PRO A 64 9.21 -8.94 -6.75
N TYR A 65 8.55 -9.01 -7.90
CA TYR A 65 9.01 -9.79 -9.05
C TYR A 65 10.10 -9.07 -9.86
N ASP A 66 10.00 -7.75 -10.01
CA ASP A 66 10.83 -6.95 -10.93
C ASP A 66 11.76 -5.98 -10.17
N LEU A 67 12.40 -6.49 -9.11
CA LEU A 67 13.44 -5.75 -8.42
C LEU A 67 14.76 -5.85 -9.20
N PRO A 68 15.44 -4.74 -9.52
CA PRO A 68 15.31 -3.38 -8.99
C PRO A 68 14.84 -2.31 -9.99
N ASP A 69 14.54 -2.67 -11.25
CA ASP A 69 14.64 -1.71 -12.35
C ASP A 69 13.40 -0.82 -12.52
N ASN A 70 12.21 -1.35 -12.76
CA ASN A 70 11.00 -0.53 -12.87
C ASN A 70 9.77 -1.39 -12.65
N GLY A 71 9.08 -1.16 -11.54
CA GLY A 71 7.90 -1.93 -11.18
C GLY A 71 7.00 -1.10 -10.29
N GLY A 72 6.47 -0.01 -10.84
CA GLY A 72 5.60 0.90 -10.10
C GLY A 72 4.21 0.29 -9.92
N ILE A 73 3.87 -0.13 -8.71
CA ILE A 73 2.50 -0.56 -8.41
C ILE A 73 1.58 0.66 -8.31
N VAL A 74 0.45 0.57 -9.02
CA VAL A 74 -0.59 1.60 -9.09
C VAL A 74 -1.93 1.03 -8.65
N PHE A 75 -2.78 1.86 -8.04
CA PHE A 75 -4.14 1.47 -7.66
C PHE A 75 -5.01 1.25 -8.90
N SER A 76 -5.78 0.17 -8.91
CA SER A 76 -6.83 -0.12 -9.88
C SER A 76 -8.21 -0.04 -9.21
N GLN A 77 -9.01 0.91 -9.67
CA GLN A 77 -10.34 1.22 -9.14
C GLN A 77 -11.38 0.12 -9.38
N TYR A 78 -11.12 -0.84 -10.27
CA TYR A 78 -12.14 -1.81 -10.70
C TYR A 78 -12.38 -2.94 -9.71
N ASN A 79 -11.43 -3.26 -8.81
CA ASN A 79 -11.57 -4.38 -7.85
C ASN A 79 -10.81 -4.17 -6.54
N ASN A 80 -10.49 -2.92 -6.19
CA ASN A 80 -9.61 -2.62 -5.04
C ASN A 80 -8.29 -3.40 -5.12
N THR A 81 -7.77 -3.53 -6.35
CA THR A 81 -6.51 -4.22 -6.62
C THR A 81 -5.43 -3.21 -6.95
N ALA A 82 -4.18 -3.63 -6.81
CA ALA A 82 -3.02 -2.89 -7.25
C ALA A 82 -2.41 -3.60 -8.45
N VAL A 83 -2.07 -2.88 -9.51
CA VAL A 83 -1.48 -3.46 -10.72
C VAL A 83 -0.07 -2.91 -10.89
N CYS A 84 0.89 -3.79 -11.15
CA CYS A 84 2.23 -3.38 -11.56
C CYS A 84 2.20 -3.04 -13.06
N GLN A 85 2.64 -1.84 -13.42
CA GLN A 85 2.62 -1.40 -14.82
C GLN A 85 3.62 -2.16 -15.70
N ASP A 86 4.67 -2.72 -15.11
CA ASP A 86 5.78 -3.33 -15.84
C ASP A 86 5.53 -4.83 -16.10
N CYS A 87 5.22 -5.60 -15.05
CA CYS A 87 4.99 -7.04 -15.17
C CYS A 87 3.50 -7.43 -15.31
N SER A 88 2.58 -6.46 -15.30
CA SER A 88 1.12 -6.68 -15.33
C SER A 88 0.58 -7.55 -14.18
N SER A 89 1.36 -7.75 -13.11
CA SER A 89 0.88 -8.45 -11.91
C SER A 89 -0.18 -7.63 -11.18
N THR A 90 -1.24 -8.31 -10.76
CA THR A 90 -2.33 -7.74 -9.98
C THR A 90 -2.27 -8.30 -8.56
N TYR A 91 -2.46 -7.43 -7.58
CA TYR A 91 -2.40 -7.71 -6.15
C TYR A 91 -3.68 -7.23 -5.47
N ASP A 92 -4.14 -7.94 -4.46
CA ASP A 92 -5.31 -7.59 -3.66
C ASP A 92 -4.92 -6.56 -2.60
N LEU A 93 -5.57 -5.40 -2.54
CA LEU A 93 -5.28 -4.41 -1.48
C LEU A 93 -5.93 -4.74 -0.14
N THR A 94 -6.71 -5.80 -0.05
CA THR A 94 -7.24 -6.28 1.23
C THR A 94 -6.15 -6.96 2.04
N ASN A 95 -5.36 -7.81 1.36
CA ASN A 95 -4.43 -8.75 2.00
C ASN A 95 -2.99 -8.68 1.43
N GLY A 96 -2.75 -7.92 0.37
CA GLY A 96 -1.46 -7.85 -0.32
C GLY A 96 -1.13 -9.07 -1.19
N ASN A 97 -2.04 -10.04 -1.31
CA ASN A 97 -1.79 -11.27 -2.07
C ASN A 97 -1.78 -11.04 -3.58
N VAL A 98 -1.03 -11.87 -4.31
CA VAL A 98 -1.12 -11.92 -5.77
C VAL A 98 -2.47 -12.46 -6.18
N VAL A 99 -3.17 -11.70 -7.03
CA VAL A 99 -4.39 -12.11 -7.71
C VAL A 99 -4.05 -12.73 -9.06
N SER A 100 -3.12 -12.11 -9.81
CA SER A 100 -2.76 -12.57 -11.15
C SER A 100 -1.39 -12.05 -11.60
N GLY A 101 -0.78 -12.71 -12.58
CA GLY A 101 0.48 -12.33 -13.21
C GLY A 101 1.68 -13.17 -12.78
N PRO A 102 2.90 -12.79 -13.24
CA PRO A 102 4.11 -13.60 -13.04
C PRO A 102 4.68 -13.57 -11.62
N SER A 103 4.26 -12.62 -10.78
CA SER A 103 4.72 -12.56 -9.39
C SER A 103 4.24 -13.76 -8.57
N ALA A 104 5.16 -14.49 -7.95
CA ALA A 104 4.85 -15.56 -6.99
C ALA A 104 4.68 -15.04 -5.54
N ILE A 105 5.04 -13.77 -5.29
CA ILE A 105 5.09 -13.18 -3.96
C ILE A 105 4.15 -11.96 -3.92
N GLY A 106 3.39 -11.84 -2.83
CA GLY A 106 2.53 -10.68 -2.56
C GLY A 106 3.31 -9.39 -2.31
N ILE A 107 2.61 -8.26 -2.37
CA ILE A 107 3.19 -6.96 -2.06
C ILE A 107 3.40 -6.81 -0.56
N LYS A 108 4.45 -6.09 -0.19
CA LYS A 108 4.76 -5.87 1.22
C LYS A 108 3.69 -4.97 1.86
N GLN A 109 3.02 -5.47 2.89
CA GLN A 109 2.09 -4.71 3.71
C GLN A 109 2.82 -4.04 4.88
N TYR A 110 2.40 -2.82 5.22
CA TYR A 110 2.86 -2.08 6.38
C TYR A 110 1.78 -2.09 7.48
N ASN A 111 2.24 -1.99 8.72
CA ASN A 111 1.38 -1.79 9.87
C ASN A 111 0.79 -0.38 9.83
N VAL A 112 -0.54 -0.28 9.87
CA VAL A 112 -1.24 1.01 9.90
C VAL A 112 -2.09 1.12 11.15
N SER A 113 -1.93 2.22 11.87
CA SER A 113 -2.76 2.59 13.00
C SER A 113 -3.53 3.85 12.66
N PHE A 114 -4.86 3.76 12.64
CA PHE A 114 -5.73 4.92 12.41
C PHE A 114 -6.41 5.34 13.72
N ASN A 115 -6.24 6.61 14.07
CA ASN A 115 -6.92 7.25 15.19
C ASN A 115 -8.12 8.03 14.66
N ALA A 116 -9.33 7.47 14.81
CA ALA A 116 -10.57 8.09 14.37
C ALA A 116 -10.90 9.41 15.10
N SER A 117 -10.41 9.59 16.34
CA SER A 117 -10.66 10.80 17.12
C SER A 117 -9.89 12.02 16.61
N THR A 118 -8.67 11.82 16.09
CA THR A 118 -7.80 12.90 15.60
C THR A 118 -7.61 12.90 14.07
N GLY A 119 -8.04 11.83 13.40
CA GLY A 119 -7.77 11.60 11.98
C GLY A 119 -6.32 11.24 11.68
N ALA A 120 -5.50 10.98 12.70
CA ALA A 120 -4.09 10.62 12.52
C ALA A 120 -3.96 9.16 12.04
N VAL A 121 -3.11 8.94 11.04
CA VAL A 121 -2.78 7.63 10.46
C VAL A 121 -1.27 7.46 10.62
N THR A 122 -0.85 6.47 11.39
CA THR A 122 0.55 6.13 11.58
C THR A 122 0.87 4.85 10.83
N ILE A 123 1.94 4.86 10.06
CA ILE A 123 2.39 3.76 9.21
C ILE A 123 3.79 3.34 9.67
N THR A 124 3.93 2.05 9.98
CA THR A 124 5.16 1.43 10.50
C THR A 124 5.48 0.13 9.76
N ASN A 125 6.74 -0.33 9.83
CA ASN A 125 7.11 -1.68 9.34
C ASN A 125 6.43 -2.78 10.15
#